data_AF-A0A5M7BC79-F1
#
_entry.id   AF-A0A5M7BC79-F1
#
_cell.length_a   1.000
_cell.length_b   1.000
_cell.length_c   1.000
_cell.angle_alpha   90.00
_cell.angle_beta   90.00
_cell.angle_gamma   90.00
#
_symmetry.space_group_name_H-M   'P 1'
#
loop_
_entity.id
_entity.type
_entity.pdbx_description
1 polymer ?
#
loop_
_entity_poly.entity_id
_entity_poly.type
_entity_poly.pdbx_seq_one_letter_code
_entity_poly.pdbx_strand_id
1 'polypeptide(L)'
;MIRNIGRFVTITLTILTLLYVSFQSNETIDLSKYSTEGLDLNYTVSNIAAVNENESELSDSDFEFSPYLGKSFVGFKEALAFKESGGDYSSVNTYGYLGKYQFGSETLKLIGIHNPEKFLKSPKLQEKAFIANSARNKWILRRDIKNFVGKRINGIIITESGMLAAAHLAGPGSVKKYLRSYGLDNFADGYGTTVHYYMKRFSGYDTSFVKANRKAKAI
;
A
#
# COMPACT_ATOMS: atom_id res chain seq x y z
N MET A 1 -46.71 -11.05 -37.57
CA MET A 1 -45.48 -11.04 -36.75
C MET A 1 -44.26 -10.38 -37.44
N ILE A 2 -44.41 -9.71 -38.60
CA ILE A 2 -43.28 -9.16 -39.39
C ILE A 2 -43.09 -7.63 -39.19
N ARG A 3 -44.12 -6.89 -38.77
CA ARG A 3 -44.07 -5.42 -38.59
C ARG A 3 -43.15 -4.93 -37.46
N ASN A 4 -42.86 -5.75 -36.46
CA ASN A 4 -42.03 -5.33 -35.32
C ASN A 4 -40.52 -5.55 -35.57
N ILE A 5 -40.15 -6.54 -36.39
CA ILE A 5 -38.73 -6.86 -36.66
C ILE A 5 -38.05 -5.72 -37.42
N GLY A 6 -38.74 -5.12 -38.41
CA GLY A 6 -38.21 -3.98 -39.17
C GLY A 6 -37.88 -2.77 -38.29
N ARG A 7 -38.68 -2.51 -37.25
CA ARG A 7 -38.42 -1.40 -36.30
C ARG A 7 -37.19 -1.65 -35.43
N PHE A 8 -36.97 -2.89 -34.99
CA PHE A 8 -35.77 -3.23 -34.22
C PHE A 8 -34.50 -3.11 -35.07
N VAL A 9 -34.56 -3.53 -36.34
CA VAL A 9 -33.43 -3.40 -37.27
C VAL A 9 -33.08 -1.93 -37.55
N THR A 10 -34.08 -1.04 -37.70
CA THR A 10 -33.79 0.39 -37.90
C THR A 10 -33.18 1.01 -36.65
N ILE A 11 -33.67 0.65 -35.46
CA ILE A 11 -33.14 1.16 -34.19
C ILE A 11 -31.69 0.69 -33.98
N THR A 12 -31.40 -0.60 -34.20
CA THR A 12 -30.03 -1.11 -34.04
C THR A 12 -29.07 -0.48 -35.03
N LEU A 13 -29.48 -0.27 -36.29
CA LEU A 13 -28.66 0.39 -37.29
C LEU A 13 -28.37 1.86 -36.91
N THR A 14 -29.36 2.60 -36.41
CA THR A 14 -29.16 3.98 -35.94
C THR A 14 -28.23 4.09 -34.73
N ILE A 15 -28.29 3.13 -33.81
CA ILE A 15 -27.38 3.10 -32.65
C ILE A 15 -25.94 2.81 -33.12
N LEU A 16 -25.77 1.89 -34.08
CA LEU A 16 -24.46 1.55 -34.63
C LEU A 16 -23.80 2.72 -35.36
N THR A 17 -24.57 3.49 -36.13
CA THR A 17 -24.06 4.68 -36.82
C THR A 17 -23.69 5.79 -35.85
N LEU A 18 -24.52 6.04 -34.82
CA LEU A 18 -24.21 7.01 -33.75
C LEU A 18 -22.92 6.64 -32.99
N LEU A 19 -22.73 5.36 -32.67
CA LEU A 19 -21.48 4.88 -32.05
C LEU A 19 -20.28 5.09 -32.97
N TYR A 20 -20.39 4.73 -34.25
CA TYR A 20 -19.30 4.88 -35.20
C TYR A 20 -18.84 6.34 -35.35
N VAL A 21 -19.78 7.28 -35.43
CA VAL A 21 -19.49 8.71 -35.49
C VAL A 21 -18.88 9.22 -34.17
N SER A 22 -19.36 8.73 -33.03
CA SER A 22 -18.86 9.17 -31.71
C SER A 22 -17.43 8.72 -31.41
N PHE A 23 -16.97 7.63 -32.03
CA PHE A 23 -15.61 7.12 -31.88
C PHE A 23 -14.62 7.62 -32.94
N GLN A 24 -15.05 8.42 -33.91
CA GLN A 24 -14.13 9.13 -34.80
C GLN A 24 -13.59 10.38 -34.09
N SER A 25 -12.49 10.23 -33.35
CA SER A 25 -11.67 11.37 -32.92
C SER A 25 -10.46 11.52 -33.86
N ASN A 26 -10.26 12.74 -34.39
CA ASN A 26 -9.07 13.12 -35.16
C ASN A 26 -8.02 13.83 -34.28
N GLU A 27 -8.09 13.64 -32.96
CA GLU A 27 -7.17 14.23 -32.00
C GLU A 27 -5.82 13.51 -32.07
N THR A 28 -4.92 14.01 -32.91
CA THR A 28 -3.51 13.60 -32.91
C THR A 28 -2.82 14.30 -31.74
N ILE A 29 -2.38 13.54 -30.75
CA ILE A 29 -1.62 14.09 -29.62
C ILE A 29 -0.25 14.54 -30.12
N ASP A 30 -0.01 15.84 -30.06
CA ASP A 30 1.29 16.43 -30.37
C ASP A 30 2.28 16.18 -29.23
N LEU A 31 3.14 15.18 -29.42
CA LEU A 31 4.15 14.77 -28.44
C LEU A 31 5.31 15.77 -28.33
N SER A 32 5.47 16.69 -29.29
CA SER A 32 6.55 17.68 -29.26
C SER A 32 6.44 18.64 -28.06
N LYS A 33 5.20 18.90 -27.58
CA LYS A 33 4.93 19.71 -26.38
C LYS A 33 5.44 19.10 -25.08
N TYR A 34 5.79 17.82 -25.09
CA TYR A 34 6.29 17.08 -23.94
C TYR A 34 7.75 16.67 -24.13
N SER A 35 8.41 17.14 -25.20
CA SER A 35 9.82 16.85 -25.43
C SER A 35 10.69 17.54 -24.38
N THR A 36 11.59 16.78 -23.78
CA THR A 36 12.65 17.30 -22.90
C THR A 36 13.99 17.43 -23.64
N GLU A 37 13.98 17.26 -24.96
CA GLU A 37 15.16 17.39 -25.81
C GLU A 37 15.70 18.84 -25.74
N GLY A 38 16.95 19.00 -25.33
CA GLY A 38 17.61 20.30 -25.19
C GLY A 38 17.42 21.02 -23.85
N LEU A 39 16.76 20.40 -22.86
CA LEU A 39 16.70 20.94 -21.50
C LEU A 39 17.87 20.44 -20.65
N ASP A 40 18.69 21.37 -20.14
CA ASP A 40 19.67 21.08 -19.09
C ASP A 40 18.96 20.99 -17.73
N LEU A 41 18.48 19.80 -17.41
CA LEU A 41 17.80 19.51 -16.16
C LEU A 41 18.83 19.18 -15.08
N ASN A 42 19.05 20.13 -14.15
CA ASN A 42 19.92 19.91 -13.00
C ASN A 42 19.15 19.19 -11.89
N TYR A 43 19.37 17.88 -11.77
CA TYR A 43 18.76 17.03 -10.76
C TYR A 43 19.54 16.98 -9.44
N THR A 44 20.70 17.64 -9.37
CA THR A 44 21.55 17.61 -8.19
C THR A 44 21.12 18.68 -7.20
N VAL A 45 20.61 18.26 -6.05
CA VAL A 45 20.39 19.15 -4.91
C VAL A 45 21.77 19.50 -4.34
N SER A 46 22.12 20.78 -4.32
CA SER A 46 23.34 21.25 -3.68
C SER A 46 23.33 20.86 -2.21
N ASN A 47 24.23 19.96 -1.80
CA ASN A 47 24.46 19.60 -0.41
C ASN A 47 25.03 20.81 0.34
N ILE A 48 24.16 21.68 0.83
CA ILE A 48 24.52 22.65 1.88
C ILE A 48 24.46 21.88 3.21
N ALA A 49 25.48 21.05 3.44
CA ALA A 49 25.71 20.41 4.72
C ALA A 49 27.02 20.96 5.29
N ALA A 50 26.89 22.03 6.05
CA ALA A 50 27.89 22.37 7.06
C ALA A 50 27.68 21.43 8.26
N VAL A 51 28.57 20.44 8.35
CA VAL A 51 29.26 19.95 9.57
C VAL A 51 28.40 19.64 10.81
N ASN A 52 28.35 18.35 11.18
CA ASN A 52 28.97 17.89 12.43
C ASN A 52 29.20 16.39 12.41
N GLU A 53 30.42 16.04 12.82
CA GLU A 53 31.12 14.78 12.68
C GLU A 53 30.59 13.66 13.60
N ASN A 54 30.87 12.41 13.18
CA ASN A 54 30.70 11.13 13.87
C ASN A 54 29.44 10.31 13.55
N GLU A 55 29.30 9.84 12.32
CA GLU A 55 28.70 8.53 12.03
C GLU A 55 29.43 7.95 10.81
N SER A 56 29.77 6.66 10.85
CA SER A 56 30.63 6.02 9.84
C SER A 56 30.07 6.21 8.42
N GLU A 57 30.81 6.94 7.60
CA GLU A 57 30.49 7.16 6.19
C GLU A 57 30.57 5.84 5.43
N LEU A 58 29.40 5.22 5.21
CA LEU A 58 29.21 4.43 4.00
C LEU A 58 29.24 5.45 2.86
N SER A 59 30.23 5.35 1.99
CA SER A 59 30.38 6.21 0.83
C SER A 59 29.09 6.17 -0.01
N ASP A 60 28.41 7.33 -0.09
CA ASP A 60 27.19 7.55 -0.88
C ASP A 60 27.40 7.36 -2.41
N SER A 61 28.62 7.02 -2.82
CA SER A 61 29.03 6.81 -4.22
C SER A 61 28.52 5.52 -4.86
N ASP A 62 28.00 4.58 -4.08
CA ASP A 62 27.68 3.22 -4.56
C ASP A 62 26.17 2.97 -4.74
N PHE A 63 25.32 3.95 -4.43
CA PHE A 63 23.87 3.84 -4.63
C PHE A 63 23.46 4.49 -5.94
N GLU A 64 23.42 3.70 -7.01
CA GLU A 64 22.76 4.09 -8.25
C GLU A 64 21.27 4.34 -7.95
N PHE A 65 20.81 5.58 -8.10
CA PHE A 65 19.42 5.94 -7.86
C PHE A 65 18.52 5.15 -8.82
N SER A 66 17.66 4.29 -8.26
CA SER A 66 16.69 3.52 -9.03
C SER A 66 15.27 3.85 -8.57
N PRO A 67 14.33 4.13 -9.49
CA PRO A 67 12.91 4.27 -9.14
C PRO A 67 12.28 2.94 -8.69
N TYR A 68 13.00 1.81 -8.83
CA TYR A 68 12.53 0.50 -8.43
C TYR A 68 12.75 0.25 -6.94
N LEU A 69 11.67 0.30 -6.16
CA LEU A 69 11.72 0.06 -4.70
C LEU A 69 12.04 -1.40 -4.33
N GLY A 70 11.78 -2.33 -5.25
CA GLY A 70 11.95 -3.77 -5.05
C GLY A 70 11.28 -4.31 -3.79
N LYS A 71 11.92 -5.31 -3.19
CA LYS A 71 11.46 -5.95 -1.95
C LYS A 71 12.01 -5.29 -0.69
N SER A 72 12.37 -4.00 -0.75
CA SER A 72 12.78 -3.22 0.41
C SER A 72 11.62 -2.93 1.38
N PHE A 73 11.92 -2.40 2.56
CA PHE A 73 10.90 -1.90 3.48
C PHE A 73 10.10 -0.72 2.90
N VAL A 74 10.75 0.13 2.10
CA VAL A 74 10.06 1.21 1.38
C VAL A 74 9.08 0.61 0.37
N GLY A 75 9.50 -0.38 -0.41
CA GLY A 75 8.61 -1.11 -1.31
C GLY A 75 7.42 -1.76 -0.58
N PHE A 76 7.65 -2.31 0.61
CA PHE A 76 6.59 -2.88 1.45
C PHE A 76 5.52 -1.86 1.84
N LYS A 77 5.93 -0.72 2.42
CA LYS A 77 4.99 0.31 2.88
C LYS A 77 4.24 0.95 1.70
N GLU A 78 4.91 1.19 0.57
CA GLU A 78 4.26 1.82 -0.59
C GLU A 78 3.30 0.85 -1.29
N ALA A 79 3.67 -0.43 -1.43
CA ALA A 79 2.75 -1.44 -1.97
C ALA A 79 1.50 -1.61 -1.09
N LEU A 80 1.66 -1.56 0.24
CA LEU A 80 0.54 -1.64 1.17
C LEU A 80 -0.32 -0.38 1.07
N ALA A 81 0.27 0.81 1.15
CA ALA A 81 -0.43 2.08 0.98
C ALA A 81 -1.23 2.16 -0.32
N PHE A 82 -0.64 1.70 -1.43
CA PHE A 82 -1.33 1.65 -2.72
C PHE A 82 -2.58 0.76 -2.67
N LYS A 83 -2.51 -0.39 -1.99
CA LYS A 83 -3.66 -1.28 -1.81
C LYS A 83 -4.74 -0.68 -0.89
N GLU A 84 -4.34 0.05 0.14
CA GLU A 84 -5.25 0.66 1.12
C GLU A 84 -5.99 1.88 0.57
N SER A 85 -5.28 2.80 -0.09
CA SER A 85 -5.83 4.12 -0.48
C SER A 85 -5.35 4.63 -1.83
N GLY A 86 -4.52 3.87 -2.56
CA GLY A 86 -3.79 4.39 -3.72
C GLY A 86 -2.64 5.34 -3.35
N GLY A 87 -2.30 5.47 -2.05
CA GLY A 87 -1.26 6.38 -1.58
C GLY A 87 -1.77 7.73 -1.07
N ASP A 88 -3.08 7.94 -1.01
CA ASP A 88 -3.69 9.21 -0.65
C ASP A 88 -3.75 9.45 0.88
N TYR A 89 -2.99 10.45 1.34
CA TYR A 89 -2.96 10.87 2.75
C TYR A 89 -4.27 11.47 3.26
N SER A 90 -5.17 11.91 2.38
CA SER A 90 -6.44 12.54 2.72
C SER A 90 -7.65 11.61 2.66
N SER A 91 -7.44 10.37 2.22
CA SER A 91 -8.52 9.39 2.00
C SER A 91 -9.24 9.00 3.29
N VAL A 92 -10.56 8.88 3.23
CA VAL A 92 -11.40 8.33 4.30
C VAL A 92 -12.43 7.36 3.70
N ASN A 93 -12.43 6.10 4.13
CA ASN A 93 -13.38 5.12 3.59
C ASN A 93 -14.74 5.13 4.31
N THR A 94 -15.68 4.31 3.81
CA THR A 94 -17.05 4.22 4.34
C THR A 94 -17.13 3.68 5.76
N TYR A 95 -16.07 3.03 6.27
CA TYR A 95 -15.96 2.55 7.65
C TYR A 95 -15.19 3.53 8.56
N GLY A 96 -14.80 4.70 8.05
CA GLY A 96 -14.10 5.74 8.82
C GLY A 96 -12.61 5.48 9.03
N TYR A 97 -11.98 4.61 8.23
CA TYR A 97 -10.52 4.46 8.25
C TYR A 97 -9.84 5.61 7.52
N LEU A 98 -8.66 6.01 8.01
CA LEU A 98 -8.08 7.32 7.74
C LEU A 98 -6.72 7.24 7.03
N GLY A 99 -6.57 8.03 5.98
CA GLY A 99 -5.32 8.37 5.33
C GLY A 99 -4.70 7.25 4.48
N LYS A 100 -3.42 7.43 4.18
CA LYS A 100 -2.65 6.63 3.21
C LYS A 100 -2.69 5.13 3.52
N TYR A 101 -2.70 4.80 4.80
CA TYR A 101 -2.66 3.42 5.28
C TYR A 101 -4.01 2.95 5.85
N GLN A 102 -5.09 3.74 5.68
CA GLN A 102 -6.43 3.42 6.18
C GLN A 102 -6.39 2.97 7.65
N PHE A 103 -6.04 3.89 8.55
CA PHE A 103 -5.97 3.61 9.99
C PHE A 103 -7.32 3.75 10.68
N GLY A 104 -7.67 2.79 11.54
CA GLY A 104 -8.80 2.90 12.45
C GLY A 104 -8.48 3.84 13.63
N SER A 105 -9.49 4.59 14.10
CA SER A 105 -9.35 5.57 15.19
C SER A 105 -8.83 4.96 16.49
N GLU A 106 -9.28 3.76 16.86
CA GLU A 106 -8.81 3.06 18.05
C GLU A 106 -7.33 2.66 17.95
N THR A 107 -6.89 2.19 16.78
CA THR A 107 -5.47 1.90 16.54
C THR A 107 -4.61 3.15 16.65
N LEU A 108 -5.09 4.29 16.14
CA LEU A 108 -4.41 5.59 16.29
C LEU A 108 -4.23 5.98 17.76
N LYS A 109 -5.28 5.83 18.59
CA LYS A 109 -5.21 6.10 20.03
C LYS A 109 -4.16 5.22 20.71
N LEU A 110 -4.09 3.93 20.36
CA LEU A 110 -3.10 2.98 20.92
C LEU A 110 -1.64 3.41 20.67
N ILE A 111 -1.39 4.15 19.58
CA ILE A 111 -0.07 4.67 19.22
C ILE A 111 0.09 6.17 19.51
N GLY A 112 -0.80 6.75 20.32
CA GLY A 112 -0.68 8.11 20.86
C GLY A 112 -1.36 9.21 20.05
N ILE A 113 -2.05 8.88 18.97
CA ILE A 113 -2.71 9.86 18.09
C ILE A 113 -4.20 9.92 18.44
N HIS A 114 -4.63 11.04 19.01
CA HIS A 114 -6.00 11.21 19.51
C HIS A 114 -6.87 12.12 18.65
N ASN A 115 -6.27 12.84 17.69
CA ASN A 115 -6.97 13.79 16.82
C ASN A 115 -6.89 13.32 15.36
N PRO A 116 -7.97 12.71 14.83
CA PRO A 116 -8.07 12.25 13.43
C PRO A 116 -7.88 13.36 12.39
N GLU A 117 -8.40 14.56 12.62
CA GLU A 117 -8.29 15.66 11.67
C GLU A 117 -6.84 16.14 11.52
N LYS A 118 -6.12 16.26 12.64
CA LYS A 118 -4.69 16.57 12.65
C LYS A 118 -3.88 15.46 11.99
N PHE A 119 -4.31 14.20 12.14
CA PHE A 119 -3.68 13.05 11.51
C PHE A 119 -3.79 13.08 9.99
N LEU A 120 -4.98 13.34 9.44
CA LEU A 120 -5.20 13.46 7.98
C LEU A 120 -4.37 14.59 7.37
N LYS A 121 -4.18 15.70 8.08
CA LYS A 121 -3.39 16.85 7.62
C LYS A 121 -1.87 16.66 7.74
N SER A 122 -1.38 15.55 8.28
CA SER A 122 0.05 15.36 8.57
C SER A 122 0.60 14.06 7.95
N PRO A 123 1.07 14.09 6.69
CA PRO A 123 1.69 12.93 6.04
C PRO A 123 2.82 12.30 6.86
N LYS A 124 3.69 13.13 7.45
CA LYS A 124 4.78 12.70 8.33
C LYS A 124 4.28 11.90 9.54
N LEU A 125 3.14 12.29 10.11
CA LEU A 125 2.55 11.57 11.24
C LEU A 125 1.97 10.22 10.80
N GLN A 126 1.39 10.12 9.61
CA GLN A 126 0.89 8.86 9.05
C GLN A 126 2.02 7.86 8.79
N GLU A 127 3.16 8.30 8.25
CA GLU A 127 4.36 7.46 8.08
C GLU A 127 4.89 6.94 9.43
N LYS A 128 4.96 7.81 10.45
CA LYS A 128 5.34 7.41 11.82
C LYS A 128 4.34 6.42 12.43
N ALA A 129 3.05 6.64 12.21
CA ALA A 129 1.99 5.77 12.69
C ALA A 129 2.10 4.36 12.09
N PHE A 130 2.40 4.26 10.80
CA PHE A 130 2.66 2.99 10.13
C PHE A 130 3.79 2.22 10.81
N ILE A 131 4.95 2.84 10.98
CA ILE A 131 6.12 2.22 11.61
C ILE A 131 5.80 1.80 13.06
N ALA A 132 5.14 2.65 13.85
CA ALA A 132 4.78 2.35 15.23
C ALA A 132 3.80 1.17 15.34
N ASN A 133 2.78 1.12 14.47
CA ASN A 133 1.84 0.01 14.42
C ASN A 133 2.52 -1.30 13.98
N SER A 134 3.35 -1.26 12.93
CA SER A 134 4.13 -2.41 12.48
C SER A 134 5.07 -2.94 13.59
N ALA A 135 5.73 -2.05 14.33
CA ALA A 135 6.60 -2.43 15.46
C ALA A 135 5.83 -3.15 16.58
N ARG A 136 4.62 -2.69 16.90
CA ARG A 136 3.73 -3.37 17.87
C ARG A 136 3.27 -4.72 17.35
N ASN A 137 2.78 -4.78 16.11
CA ASN A 137 2.35 -6.02 15.48
C ASN A 137 3.48 -7.05 15.46
N LYS A 138 4.70 -6.64 15.08
CA LYS A 138 5.90 -7.47 15.12
C LYS A 138 6.20 -7.99 16.53
N TRP A 139 6.08 -7.14 17.55
CA TRP A 139 6.23 -7.60 18.94
C TRP A 139 5.16 -8.61 19.37
N ILE A 140 3.90 -8.38 19.01
CA ILE A 140 2.78 -9.26 19.36
C ILE A 140 2.93 -10.63 18.68
N LEU A 141 3.44 -10.65 17.44
CA LEU A 141 3.62 -11.82 16.60
C LEU A 141 5.00 -12.48 16.71
N ARG A 142 5.94 -11.94 17.50
CA ARG A 142 7.35 -12.41 17.55
C ARG A 142 7.54 -13.93 17.65
N ARG A 143 6.67 -14.61 18.40
CA ARG A 143 6.70 -16.08 18.55
C ARG A 143 6.15 -16.77 17.30
N ASP A 144 5.05 -16.25 16.78
CA ASP A 144 4.41 -16.78 15.58
C ASP A 144 5.32 -16.56 14.34
N ILE A 145 6.02 -15.42 14.24
CA ILE A 145 7.03 -15.16 13.21
C ILE A 145 8.12 -16.25 13.28
N LYS A 146 8.72 -16.47 14.46
CA LYS A 146 9.74 -17.51 14.65
C LYS A 146 9.23 -18.92 14.28
N ASN A 147 7.98 -19.23 14.58
CA ASN A 147 7.44 -20.58 14.44
C ASN A 147 6.84 -20.90 13.07
N PHE A 148 6.44 -19.88 12.30
CA PHE A 148 5.67 -20.07 11.06
C PHE A 148 6.36 -19.54 9.81
N VAL A 149 7.29 -18.57 9.90
CA VAL A 149 8.02 -18.12 8.72
C VAL A 149 8.71 -19.30 8.03
N GLY A 150 8.57 -19.38 6.71
CA GLY A 150 9.06 -20.49 5.88
C GLY A 150 8.12 -21.68 5.74
N LYS A 151 7.08 -21.81 6.59
CA LYS A 151 6.07 -22.86 6.46
C LYS A 151 5.11 -22.59 5.31
N ARG A 152 4.53 -23.66 4.76
CA ARG A 152 3.46 -23.58 3.77
C ARG A 152 2.10 -23.80 4.42
N ILE A 153 1.18 -22.85 4.26
CA ILE A 153 -0.21 -22.93 4.73
C ILE A 153 -1.12 -22.49 3.58
N ASN A 154 -2.15 -23.27 3.24
CA ASN A 154 -3.08 -22.98 2.13
C ASN A 154 -2.37 -22.59 0.82
N GLY A 155 -1.27 -23.30 0.49
CA GLY A 155 -0.52 -23.08 -0.75
C GLY A 155 0.42 -21.87 -0.77
N ILE A 156 0.53 -21.09 0.31
CA ILE A 156 1.45 -19.94 0.40
C ILE A 156 2.57 -20.17 1.40
N ILE A 157 3.77 -19.63 1.11
CA ILE A 157 4.87 -19.57 2.07
C ILE A 157 4.61 -18.38 3.00
N ILE A 158 4.60 -18.66 4.31
CA ILE A 158 4.44 -17.63 5.32
C ILE A 158 5.74 -16.83 5.44
N THR A 159 5.63 -15.50 5.38
CA THR A 159 6.73 -14.55 5.51
C THR A 159 6.42 -13.50 6.55
N GLU A 160 7.45 -12.87 7.13
CA GLU A 160 7.26 -11.82 8.13
C GLU A 160 6.46 -10.65 7.55
N SER A 161 6.79 -10.19 6.34
CA SER A 161 6.08 -9.11 5.65
C SER A 161 4.61 -9.44 5.39
N GLY A 162 4.30 -10.65 4.94
CA GLY A 162 2.90 -11.10 4.80
C GLY A 162 2.14 -11.11 6.12
N MET A 163 2.78 -11.55 7.20
CA MET A 163 2.19 -11.52 8.55
C MET A 163 1.95 -10.10 9.06
N LEU A 164 2.90 -9.17 8.84
CA LEU A 164 2.76 -7.76 9.25
C LEU A 164 1.67 -7.04 8.46
N ALA A 165 1.57 -7.28 7.15
CA ALA A 165 0.49 -6.73 6.34
C ALA A 165 -0.87 -7.29 6.79
N ALA A 166 -0.99 -8.61 6.97
CA ALA A 166 -2.25 -9.19 7.44
C ALA A 166 -2.64 -8.70 8.85
N ALA A 167 -1.65 -8.40 9.70
CA ALA A 167 -1.90 -7.79 11.01
C ALA A 167 -2.30 -6.31 10.91
N HIS A 168 -1.86 -5.59 9.88
CA HIS A 168 -2.35 -4.24 9.59
C HIS A 168 -3.83 -4.26 9.22
N LEU A 169 -4.24 -5.19 8.34
CA LEU A 169 -5.62 -5.37 7.90
C LEU A 169 -6.55 -5.79 9.05
N ALA A 170 -6.23 -6.92 9.70
CA ALA A 170 -7.16 -7.65 10.55
C ALA A 170 -6.75 -7.69 12.04
N GLY A 171 -5.66 -7.01 12.37
CA GLY A 171 -5.02 -7.10 13.68
C GLY A 171 -4.19 -8.38 13.87
N PRO A 172 -3.20 -8.36 14.79
CA PRO A 172 -2.32 -9.49 15.03
C PRO A 172 -3.04 -10.68 15.69
N GLY A 173 -4.20 -10.47 16.32
CA GLY A 173 -5.02 -11.54 16.88
C GLY A 173 -5.59 -12.46 15.79
N SER A 174 -6.11 -11.88 14.71
CA SER A 174 -6.64 -12.63 13.57
C SER A 174 -5.54 -13.41 12.86
N VAL A 175 -4.34 -12.82 12.72
CA VAL A 175 -3.15 -13.51 12.20
C VAL A 175 -2.79 -14.72 13.06
N LYS A 176 -2.84 -14.62 14.39
CA LYS A 176 -2.58 -15.76 15.28
C LYS A 176 -3.58 -16.90 15.07
N LYS A 177 -4.87 -16.57 14.95
CA LYS A 177 -5.92 -17.58 14.70
C LYS A 177 -5.68 -18.28 13.37
N TYR A 178 -5.42 -17.53 12.30
CA TYR A 178 -5.09 -18.09 10.99
C TYR A 178 -3.89 -19.03 11.04
N LEU A 179 -2.78 -18.62 11.66
CA LEU A 179 -1.57 -19.44 11.72
C LEU A 179 -1.77 -20.72 12.54
N ARG A 180 -2.43 -20.62 13.70
CA ARG A 180 -2.59 -21.74 14.65
C ARG A 180 -3.64 -22.74 14.21
N SER A 181 -4.63 -22.30 13.44
CA SER A 181 -5.62 -23.16 12.78
C SER A 181 -5.12 -23.72 11.44
N TYR A 182 -3.85 -23.49 11.08
CA TYR A 182 -3.29 -23.86 9.78
C TYR A 182 -4.14 -23.38 8.59
N GLY A 183 -4.67 -22.16 8.71
CA GLY A 183 -5.38 -21.48 7.65
C GLY A 183 -6.89 -21.74 7.58
N LEU A 184 -7.46 -22.48 8.55
CA LEU A 184 -8.91 -22.67 8.64
C LEU A 184 -9.62 -21.38 9.09
N ASP A 185 -9.07 -20.68 10.08
CA ASP A 185 -9.61 -19.41 10.57
C ASP A 185 -9.10 -18.23 9.72
N ASN A 186 -9.83 -17.92 8.64
CA ASN A 186 -9.45 -16.86 7.70
C ASN A 186 -10.37 -15.64 7.79
N PHE A 187 -10.09 -14.74 8.73
CA PHE A 187 -10.83 -13.48 8.88
C PHE A 187 -10.89 -12.68 7.56
N ALA A 188 -12.05 -12.11 7.29
CA ALA A 188 -12.30 -11.16 6.20
C ALA A 188 -12.76 -9.81 6.77
N ASP A 189 -12.27 -8.70 6.22
CA ASP A 189 -12.74 -7.36 6.56
C ASP A 189 -14.13 -7.07 5.97
N GLY A 190 -14.65 -5.86 6.20
CA GLY A 190 -15.95 -5.43 5.68
C GLY A 190 -16.04 -5.40 4.14
N TYR A 191 -14.91 -5.40 3.44
CA TYR A 191 -14.85 -5.46 1.97
C TYR A 191 -14.53 -6.86 1.44
N GLY A 192 -14.48 -7.89 2.30
CA GLY A 192 -14.18 -9.28 1.93
C GLY A 192 -12.69 -9.58 1.75
N THR A 193 -11.80 -8.64 2.09
CA THR A 193 -10.34 -8.83 2.04
C THR A 193 -9.91 -9.73 3.19
N THR A 194 -9.20 -10.82 2.89
CA THR A 194 -8.85 -11.83 3.90
C THR A 194 -7.41 -11.72 4.42
N VAL A 195 -7.17 -12.29 5.60
CA VAL A 195 -5.83 -12.51 6.16
C VAL A 195 -4.95 -13.28 5.18
N HIS A 196 -5.47 -14.38 4.60
CA HIS A 196 -4.77 -15.16 3.59
C HIS A 196 -4.35 -14.30 2.39
N TYR A 197 -5.27 -13.45 1.90
CA TYR A 197 -4.99 -12.58 0.75
C TYR A 197 -3.83 -11.62 1.05
N TYR A 198 -3.78 -10.99 2.23
CA TYR A 198 -2.66 -10.10 2.59
C TYR A 198 -1.37 -10.86 2.82
N MET A 199 -1.41 -12.03 3.47
CA MET A 199 -0.23 -12.88 3.62
C MET A 199 0.39 -13.25 2.27
N LYS A 200 -0.44 -13.58 1.28
CA LYS A 200 0.00 -13.90 -0.08
C LYS A 200 0.54 -12.67 -0.81
N ARG A 201 -0.24 -11.59 -0.86
CA ARG A 201 0.04 -10.39 -1.66
C ARG A 201 1.30 -9.67 -1.22
N PHE A 202 1.51 -9.57 0.10
CA PHE A 202 2.64 -8.83 0.68
C PHE A 202 3.78 -9.74 1.10
N SER A 203 3.91 -10.90 0.46
CA SER A 203 4.98 -11.84 0.75
C SER A 203 6.32 -11.40 0.18
N GLY A 204 7.39 -11.69 0.93
CA GLY A 204 8.77 -11.61 0.45
C GLY A 204 9.40 -10.22 0.47
N TYR A 205 8.81 -9.24 1.16
CA TYR A 205 9.49 -7.96 1.43
C TYR A 205 10.38 -8.06 2.67
N ASP A 206 11.48 -7.31 2.66
CA ASP A 206 12.36 -7.11 3.80
C ASP A 206 11.75 -6.11 4.80
N THR A 207 11.51 -6.59 6.01
CA THR A 207 10.97 -5.84 7.14
C THR A 207 11.96 -5.77 8.32
N SER A 208 13.25 -6.03 8.06
CA SER A 208 14.35 -5.97 9.03
C SER A 208 14.51 -4.59 9.69
N PHE A 209 14.15 -3.53 8.96
CA PHE A 209 14.08 -2.14 9.43
C PHE A 209 13.15 -1.99 10.65
N VAL A 210 12.00 -2.67 10.65
CA VAL A 210 11.03 -2.58 11.74
C VAL A 210 11.53 -3.39 12.93
N LYS A 211 11.86 -2.72 14.03
CA LYS A 211 12.21 -3.38 15.30
C LYS A 211 10.96 -3.62 16.14
N ALA A 212 10.85 -4.82 16.72
CA ALA A 212 9.72 -5.19 17.55
C ALA A 212 9.68 -4.36 18.84
N ASN A 213 8.60 -3.61 19.07
CA ASN A 213 8.43 -2.80 20.28
C ASN A 213 6.99 -2.82 20.79
N ARG A 214 6.79 -3.33 22.02
CA ARG A 214 5.49 -3.44 22.68
C ARG A 214 4.77 -2.10 22.87
N LYS A 215 5.52 -1.05 23.17
CA LYS A 215 5.01 0.26 23.58
C LYS A 215 5.24 1.34 22.52
N ALA A 216 5.53 0.98 21.27
CA ALA A 216 5.81 1.95 20.21
C ALA A 216 4.68 2.99 20.11
N LYS A 217 5.04 4.26 19.93
CA LYS A 217 4.10 5.35 19.68
C LYS A 217 4.60 6.16 18.51
N ALA A 218 3.68 6.81 17.80
CA ALA A 218 4.00 7.72 16.71
C ALA A 218 4.40 9.12 17.24
N ILE A 219 3.98 9.42 18.48
CA ILE A 219 4.21 10.65 19.23
C ILE A 219 4.71 10.29 20.63
#